data_AF-A0A8I1WL76-F1
#
_entry.id   AF-A0A8I1WL76-F1
#
_cell.length_a   1.000
_cell.length_b   1.000
_cell.length_c   1.000
_cell.angle_alpha   90.00
_cell.angle_beta   90.00
_cell.angle_gamma   90.00
#
_symmetry.space_group_name_H-M   'P 1'
#
loop_
_entity.id
_entity.type
_entity.pdbx_description
1 polymer ?
#
loop_
_entity_poly.entity_id
_entity_poly.type
_entity_poly.pdbx_seq_one_letter_code
_entity_poly.pdbx_strand_id
1 'polypeptide(L)'
;MEPFEVKFGTPTPIPFREYDKNLSNTDIDLAVFIAGCAVVLDYDPKLYEDEESVKVKIRGNALLLLQNCLMKWPEGKSVMGINTLEIIAETLDREFSAMGIRTKSEITSFQLTQESEEMYKTLRRQAALKTSPSPALYDYMVKNNLITGNEGQPKQERWMFLDKGMEPDCIPPLGFDPAKANDIPGGLGIVREKEEREIRNMPTDHYCRLCGEKRLEGALFCPGCGAKFGNPDK
;
A
#
# COMPACT_ATOMS: atom_id res chain seq x y z
N MET A 1 -3.00 23.68 20.54
CA MET A 1 -1.94 23.17 19.65
C MET A 1 -2.55 23.01 18.26
N GLU A 2 -1.86 23.42 17.21
CA GLU A 2 -2.33 23.18 15.83
C GLU A 2 -2.02 21.73 15.43
N PRO A 3 -2.91 21.04 14.70
CA PRO A 3 -2.61 19.70 14.21
C PRO A 3 -1.41 19.70 13.27
N PHE A 4 -0.55 18.70 13.39
CA PHE A 4 0.59 18.50 12.49
C PHE A 4 0.69 17.06 12.01
N GLU A 5 1.25 16.88 10.81
CA GLU A 5 1.35 15.57 10.16
C GLU A 5 2.72 14.92 10.41
N VAL A 6 2.71 13.63 10.71
CA VAL A 6 3.92 12.80 10.82
C VAL A 6 3.81 11.62 9.86
N LYS A 7 4.65 11.63 8.82
CA LYS A 7 4.75 10.51 7.87
C LYS A 7 5.67 9.42 8.40
N PHE A 8 5.35 8.17 8.05
CA PHE A 8 6.14 7.00 8.43
C PHE A 8 6.09 5.94 7.31
N GLY A 9 7.09 5.05 7.31
CA GLY A 9 7.13 3.92 6.40
C GLY A 9 8.04 2.80 6.92
N THR A 10 7.85 1.60 6.40
CA THR A 10 8.66 0.45 6.79
C THR A 10 9.92 0.38 5.92
N PRO A 11 11.13 0.45 6.50
CA PRO A 11 12.36 0.35 5.71
C PRO A 11 12.65 -1.10 5.29
N THR A 12 12.13 -2.07 6.02
CA THR A 12 12.18 -3.49 5.68
C THR A 12 10.75 -4.01 5.50
N PRO A 13 10.55 -5.05 4.68
CA PRO A 13 9.23 -5.65 4.54
C PRO A 13 8.85 -6.36 5.85
N ILE A 14 7.59 -6.23 6.25
CA ILE A 14 7.03 -6.88 7.43
C ILE A 14 6.47 -8.23 6.99
N PRO A 15 6.96 -9.36 7.54
CA PRO A 15 6.36 -10.66 7.28
C PRO A 15 4.99 -10.76 7.97
N PHE A 16 4.03 -11.40 7.30
CA PHE A 16 2.72 -11.70 7.85
C PHE A 16 2.16 -12.98 7.25
N ARG A 17 1.21 -13.59 7.96
CA ARG A 17 0.52 -14.80 7.53
C ARG A 17 -0.82 -14.40 6.92
N GLU A 18 -1.02 -14.74 5.67
CA GLU A 18 -2.26 -14.47 4.95
C GLU A 18 -3.18 -15.69 4.99
N TYR A 19 -4.44 -15.44 5.33
CA TYR A 19 -5.49 -16.44 5.32
C TYR A 19 -6.60 -16.03 4.34
N ASP A 20 -6.68 -16.69 3.19
CA ASP A 20 -7.76 -16.51 2.22
C ASP A 20 -8.50 -17.84 2.01
N LYS A 21 -9.78 -17.87 2.36
CA LYS A 21 -10.67 -19.04 2.18
C LYS A 21 -10.81 -19.44 0.72
N ASN A 22 -10.66 -18.50 -0.20
CA ASN A 22 -10.75 -18.75 -1.64
C ASN A 22 -9.46 -19.41 -2.17
N LEU A 23 -8.33 -19.23 -1.50
CA LEU A 23 -7.03 -19.80 -1.85
C LEU A 23 -6.82 -21.19 -1.25
N SER A 24 -7.88 -22.00 -1.16
CA SER A 24 -7.84 -23.36 -0.60
C SER A 24 -7.48 -23.49 0.89
N ASN A 25 -7.78 -22.45 1.70
CA ASN A 25 -7.49 -22.42 3.15
C ASN A 25 -6.00 -22.66 3.48
N THR A 26 -5.10 -22.31 2.57
CA THR A 26 -3.66 -22.37 2.87
C THR A 26 -3.25 -21.09 3.56
N ASP A 27 -2.66 -21.26 4.74
CA ASP A 27 -1.85 -20.22 5.34
C ASP A 27 -0.60 -20.00 4.49
N ILE A 28 -0.39 -18.77 4.04
CA ILE A 28 0.76 -18.40 3.22
C ILE A 28 1.54 -17.29 3.89
N ASP A 29 2.85 -17.44 3.93
CA ASP A 29 3.75 -16.44 4.47
C ASP A 29 4.06 -15.41 3.37
N LEU A 30 3.65 -14.16 3.60
CA LEU A 30 3.88 -13.04 2.70
C LEU A 30 4.67 -11.94 3.42
N ALA A 31 5.15 -10.98 2.67
CA ALA A 31 5.85 -9.82 3.20
C ALA A 31 5.40 -8.53 2.51
N VAL A 32 5.24 -7.46 3.29
CA VAL A 32 4.68 -6.18 2.83
C VAL A 32 5.51 -4.98 3.26
N PHE A 33 5.60 -3.99 2.39
CA PHE A 33 6.01 -2.63 2.72
C PHE A 33 4.80 -1.74 2.96
N ILE A 34 4.80 -1.02 4.08
CA ILE A 34 3.70 -0.14 4.48
C ILE A 34 4.21 1.29 4.61
N ALA A 35 3.44 2.26 4.12
CA ALA A 35 3.65 3.68 4.40
C ALA A 35 2.33 4.33 4.79
N GLY A 36 2.42 5.37 5.63
CA GLY A 36 1.26 6.07 6.14
C GLY A 36 1.61 7.43 6.73
N CYS A 37 0.58 8.09 7.23
CA CYS A 37 0.70 9.33 7.97
C CYS A 37 -0.17 9.29 9.23
N ALA A 38 0.28 9.99 10.27
CA ALA A 38 -0.47 10.23 11.48
C ALA A 38 -0.64 11.74 11.64
N VAL A 39 -1.89 12.21 11.66
CA VAL A 39 -2.20 13.58 12.01
C VAL A 39 -2.29 13.66 13.53
N VAL A 40 -1.35 14.35 14.16
CA VAL A 40 -1.31 14.54 15.62
C VAL A 40 -2.29 15.65 15.98
N LEU A 41 -3.26 15.31 16.81
CA LEU A 41 -4.30 16.23 17.28
C LEU A 41 -4.00 16.79 18.67
N ASP A 42 -3.27 16.04 19.49
CA ASP A 42 -2.87 16.41 20.85
C ASP A 42 -1.79 15.45 21.38
N TYR A 43 -1.04 15.85 22.41
CA TYR A 43 -0.13 14.96 23.12
C TYR A 43 0.07 15.39 24.58
N ASP A 44 0.52 14.47 25.44
CA ASP A 44 0.80 14.76 26.85
C ASP A 44 2.12 15.56 27.01
N PRO A 45 2.06 16.84 27.42
CA PRO A 45 3.26 17.68 27.56
C PRO A 45 4.16 17.25 28.72
N LYS A 46 3.72 16.33 29.60
CA LYS A 46 4.58 15.72 30.62
C LYS A 46 5.50 14.65 30.05
N LEU A 47 5.09 14.03 28.93
CA LEU A 47 5.84 12.97 28.25
C LEU A 47 6.67 13.51 27.09
N TYR A 48 6.25 14.63 26.49
CA TYR A 48 6.86 15.22 25.31
C TYR A 48 7.09 16.71 25.50
N GLU A 49 8.34 17.16 25.31
CA GLU A 49 8.72 18.56 25.44
C GLU A 49 8.19 19.42 24.28
N ASP A 50 8.22 18.86 23.06
CA ASP A 50 7.87 19.56 21.83
C ASP A 50 7.33 18.62 20.73
N GLU A 51 6.92 19.21 19.59
CA GLU A 51 6.42 18.47 18.43
C GLU A 51 7.49 17.55 17.80
N GLU A 52 8.77 17.93 17.87
CA GLU A 52 9.86 17.12 17.32
C GLU A 52 10.04 15.82 18.11
N SER A 53 9.93 15.89 19.44
CA SER A 53 9.92 14.73 20.33
C SER A 53 8.80 13.75 19.98
N VAL A 54 7.61 14.27 19.63
CA VAL A 54 6.46 13.47 19.18
C VAL A 54 6.74 12.84 17.81
N LYS A 55 7.29 13.60 16.84
CA LYS A 55 7.66 13.09 15.52
C LYS A 55 8.67 11.95 15.61
N VAL A 56 9.72 12.12 16.44
CA VAL A 56 10.73 11.09 16.70
C VAL A 56 10.08 9.86 17.33
N LYS A 57 9.17 10.05 18.30
CA LYS A 57 8.47 8.94 18.95
C LYS A 57 7.61 8.15 17.97
N ILE A 58 6.80 8.82 17.15
CA ILE A 58 5.94 8.16 16.15
C ILE A 58 6.81 7.39 15.15
N ARG A 59 7.81 8.03 14.54
CA ARG A 59 8.71 7.37 13.57
C ARG A 59 9.46 6.18 14.17
N GLY A 60 9.95 6.32 15.40
CA GLY A 60 10.68 5.28 16.11
C GLY A 60 9.83 4.07 16.51
N ASN A 61 8.50 4.23 16.63
CA ASN A 61 7.60 3.15 17.05
C ASN A 61 6.74 2.60 15.91
N ALA A 62 6.53 3.34 14.82
CA ALA A 62 5.63 2.95 13.73
C ALA A 62 5.93 1.54 13.19
N LEU A 63 7.21 1.22 12.92
CA LEU A 63 7.59 -0.12 12.42
C LEU A 63 7.18 -1.24 13.38
N LEU A 64 7.50 -1.09 14.68
CA LEU A 64 7.18 -2.09 15.70
C LEU A 64 5.66 -2.26 15.87
N LEU A 65 4.92 -1.15 15.84
CA LEU A 65 3.46 -1.18 15.96
C LEU A 65 2.80 -1.85 14.75
N LEU A 66 3.28 -1.57 13.54
CA LEU A 66 2.81 -2.24 12.31
C LEU A 66 3.12 -3.75 12.35
N GLN A 67 4.33 -4.14 12.79
CA GLN A 67 4.69 -5.55 12.98
C GLN A 67 3.76 -6.24 13.98
N ASN A 68 3.51 -5.60 15.14
CA ASN A 68 2.60 -6.14 16.14
C ASN A 68 1.17 -6.25 15.62
N CYS A 69 0.71 -5.29 14.82
CA CYS A 69 -0.61 -5.31 14.20
C CYS A 69 -0.76 -6.53 13.27
N LEU A 70 0.21 -6.78 12.39
CA LEU A 70 0.16 -7.91 11.46
C LEU A 70 0.39 -9.26 12.15
N MET A 71 1.24 -9.34 13.19
CA MET A 71 1.44 -10.59 13.94
C MET A 71 0.23 -10.98 14.79
N LYS A 72 -0.55 -10.01 15.28
CA LYS A 72 -1.77 -10.23 16.06
C LYS A 72 -3.03 -10.15 15.20
N TRP A 73 -2.88 -10.30 13.88
CA TRP A 73 -4.03 -10.25 12.98
C TRP A 73 -5.03 -11.35 13.36
N PRO A 74 -6.35 -11.07 13.36
CA PRO A 74 -7.33 -12.05 13.80
C PRO A 74 -7.26 -13.33 12.98
N GLU A 75 -7.22 -14.48 13.67
CA GLU A 75 -7.21 -15.79 13.02
C GLU A 75 -8.40 -15.97 12.07
N GLY A 76 -8.16 -16.63 10.94
CA GLY A 76 -9.20 -16.88 9.94
C GLY A 76 -9.66 -15.65 9.16
N LYS A 77 -8.97 -14.51 9.29
CA LYS A 77 -9.20 -13.30 8.48
C LYS A 77 -8.04 -13.02 7.54
N SER A 78 -8.38 -12.62 6.33
CA SER A 78 -7.42 -12.14 5.32
C SER A 78 -6.85 -10.79 5.75
N VAL A 79 -5.53 -10.66 5.65
CA VAL A 79 -4.81 -9.37 5.72
C VAL A 79 -4.92 -8.65 4.38
N MET A 80 -5.13 -9.37 3.27
CA MET A 80 -5.37 -8.77 1.96
C MET A 80 -6.85 -8.37 1.72
N GLY A 81 -7.67 -8.27 2.77
CA GLY A 81 -9.08 -7.93 2.70
C GLY A 81 -9.40 -6.44 2.51
N ILE A 82 -10.68 -6.13 2.28
CA ILE A 82 -11.17 -4.78 1.90
C ILE A 82 -10.94 -3.72 2.99
N ASN A 83 -10.90 -4.10 4.28
CA ASN A 83 -10.83 -3.16 5.41
C ASN A 83 -9.47 -3.15 6.13
N THR A 84 -8.45 -3.80 5.56
CA THR A 84 -7.17 -3.97 6.26
C THR A 84 -6.52 -2.65 6.62
N LEU A 85 -6.51 -1.69 5.69
CA LEU A 85 -5.84 -0.40 5.89
C LEU A 85 -6.48 0.40 7.03
N GLU A 86 -7.81 0.39 7.12
CA GLU A 86 -8.57 1.04 8.18
C GLU A 86 -8.29 0.38 9.55
N ILE A 87 -8.32 -0.96 9.61
CA ILE A 87 -8.02 -1.71 10.84
C ILE A 87 -6.59 -1.43 11.34
N ILE A 88 -5.62 -1.36 10.43
CA ILE A 88 -4.23 -1.01 10.78
C ILE A 88 -4.17 0.42 11.33
N ALA A 89 -4.79 1.39 10.64
CA ALA A 89 -4.82 2.78 11.08
C ALA A 89 -5.46 2.96 12.46
N GLU A 90 -6.62 2.36 12.71
CA GLU A 90 -7.29 2.38 14.01
C GLU A 90 -6.44 1.73 15.13
N THR A 91 -5.71 0.67 14.78
CA THR A 91 -4.80 0.01 15.73
C THR A 91 -3.64 0.93 16.07
N LEU A 92 -3.04 1.60 15.08
CA LEU A 92 -1.98 2.58 15.32
C LEU A 92 -2.47 3.73 16.21
N ASP A 93 -3.65 4.29 15.94
CA ASP A 93 -4.22 5.37 16.74
C ASP A 93 -4.44 4.96 18.20
N ARG A 94 -4.88 3.72 18.44
CA ARG A 94 -5.03 3.17 19.79
C ARG A 94 -3.68 3.04 20.51
N GLU A 95 -2.67 2.52 19.83
CA GLU A 95 -1.34 2.32 20.39
C GLU A 95 -0.62 3.66 20.65
N PHE A 96 -0.74 4.64 19.75
CA PHE A 96 -0.23 6.00 19.98
C PHE A 96 -0.96 6.69 21.12
N SER A 97 -2.29 6.51 21.23
CA SER A 97 -3.05 7.04 22.37
C SER A 97 -2.58 6.44 23.69
N ALA A 98 -2.19 5.16 23.72
CA ALA A 98 -1.60 4.52 24.91
C ALA A 98 -0.21 5.09 25.26
N MET A 99 0.49 5.69 24.30
CA MET A 99 1.73 6.44 24.51
C MET A 99 1.50 7.91 24.89
N GLY A 100 0.24 8.36 25.01
CA GLY A 100 -0.08 9.76 25.30
C GLY A 100 -0.05 10.67 24.08
N ILE A 101 -0.21 10.13 22.87
CA ILE A 101 -0.30 10.91 21.61
C ILE A 101 -1.65 10.62 20.96
N ARG A 102 -2.51 11.63 20.84
CA ARG A 102 -3.80 11.50 20.14
C ARG A 102 -3.59 11.74 18.65
N THR A 103 -3.80 10.72 17.84
CA THR A 103 -3.61 10.77 16.39
C THR A 103 -4.88 10.41 15.62
N LYS A 104 -4.89 10.78 14.34
CA LYS A 104 -5.71 10.17 13.30
C LYS A 104 -4.78 9.65 12.20
N SER A 105 -4.65 8.33 12.08
CA SER A 105 -3.72 7.70 11.17
C SER A 105 -4.40 7.30 9.85
N GLU A 106 -3.61 7.25 8.78
CA GLU A 106 -4.03 6.76 7.47
C GLU A 106 -2.88 5.97 6.83
N ILE A 107 -3.20 4.81 6.27
CA ILE A 107 -2.24 4.01 5.50
C ILE A 107 -2.36 4.40 4.03
N THR A 108 -1.30 5.00 3.50
CA THR A 108 -1.27 5.53 2.12
C THR A 108 -0.70 4.52 1.12
N SER A 109 0.05 3.52 1.59
CA SER A 109 0.63 2.49 0.73
C SER A 109 0.73 1.15 1.47
N PHE A 110 0.34 0.08 0.78
CA PHE A 110 0.46 -1.30 1.22
C PHE A 110 0.91 -2.12 0.00
N GLN A 111 2.20 -2.45 -0.08
CA GLN A 111 2.82 -3.06 -1.27
C GLN A 111 3.52 -4.35 -0.88
N LEU A 112 3.07 -5.49 -1.41
CA LEU A 112 3.77 -6.76 -1.23
C LEU A 112 5.19 -6.67 -1.81
N THR A 113 6.11 -7.48 -1.27
CA THR A 113 7.38 -7.74 -1.96
C THR A 113 7.09 -8.39 -3.31
N GLN A 114 8.02 -8.27 -4.27
CA GLN A 114 7.85 -8.89 -5.58
C GLN A 114 7.58 -10.40 -5.48
N GLU A 115 8.34 -11.10 -4.63
CA GLU A 115 8.17 -12.54 -4.39
C GLU A 115 6.78 -12.88 -3.82
N SER A 116 6.33 -12.13 -2.81
CA SER A 116 5.01 -12.32 -2.20
C SER A 116 3.88 -12.00 -3.19
N GLU A 117 4.03 -10.97 -4.01
CA GLU A 117 3.07 -10.60 -5.04
C GLU A 117 2.93 -11.69 -6.12
N GLU A 118 4.05 -12.23 -6.61
CA GLU A 118 4.08 -13.32 -7.60
C GLU A 118 3.47 -14.61 -7.03
N MET A 119 3.80 -14.94 -5.78
CA MET A 119 3.23 -16.08 -5.06
C MET A 119 1.71 -15.91 -4.91
N TYR A 120 1.27 -14.75 -4.42
CA TYR A 120 -0.14 -14.45 -4.19
C TYR A 120 -0.95 -14.50 -5.50
N LYS A 121 -0.44 -13.90 -6.58
CA LYS A 121 -1.05 -13.97 -7.92
C LYS A 121 -1.16 -15.40 -8.43
N THR A 122 -0.12 -16.21 -8.28
CA THR A 122 -0.11 -17.61 -8.73
C THR A 122 -1.19 -18.41 -8.01
N LEU A 123 -1.31 -18.25 -6.69
CA LEU A 123 -2.34 -18.92 -5.90
C LEU A 123 -3.75 -18.47 -6.31
N ARG A 124 -3.97 -17.17 -6.54
CA ARG A 124 -5.27 -16.66 -7.01
C ARG A 124 -5.65 -17.23 -8.37
N ARG A 125 -4.68 -17.36 -9.29
CA ARG A 125 -4.91 -18.01 -10.60
C ARG A 125 -5.28 -19.48 -10.43
N GLN A 126 -4.57 -20.22 -9.59
CA GLN A 126 -4.87 -21.63 -9.33
C GLN A 126 -6.26 -21.82 -8.67
N ALA A 127 -6.62 -20.95 -7.73
CA ALA A 127 -7.95 -20.95 -7.11
C ALA A 127 -9.05 -20.68 -8.14
N ALA A 128 -8.87 -19.68 -9.00
CA ALA A 128 -9.82 -19.35 -10.07
C ALA A 128 -10.04 -20.54 -11.02
N LEU A 129 -8.98 -21.26 -11.38
CA LEU A 129 -9.06 -22.47 -12.21
C LEU A 129 -9.84 -23.59 -11.51
N LYS A 130 -9.68 -23.79 -10.20
CA LYS A 130 -10.45 -24.78 -9.43
C LYS A 130 -11.94 -24.44 -9.31
N THR A 131 -12.27 -23.16 -9.24
CA THR A 131 -13.67 -22.69 -9.16
C THR A 131 -14.36 -22.60 -10.51
N SER A 132 -13.60 -22.67 -11.62
CA SER A 132 -14.21 -22.73 -12.95
C SER A 132 -15.01 -24.03 -13.10
N PRO A 133 -16.28 -23.97 -13.56
CA PRO A 133 -17.04 -25.19 -13.82
C PRO A 133 -16.25 -26.04 -14.81
N SER A 134 -16.10 -27.34 -14.50
CA SER A 134 -15.34 -28.21 -15.41
C SER A 134 -15.92 -28.09 -16.81
N PRO A 135 -15.11 -28.17 -17.87
CA PRO A 135 -15.61 -28.11 -19.25
C PRO A 135 -16.77 -29.10 -19.49
N ALA A 136 -16.74 -30.26 -18.83
CA ALA A 136 -17.82 -31.25 -18.87
C ALA A 136 -19.10 -30.78 -18.15
N LEU A 137 -18.98 -30.08 -17.01
CA LEU A 137 -20.12 -29.49 -16.30
C LEU A 137 -20.72 -28.34 -17.10
N TYR A 138 -19.89 -27.49 -17.70
CA TYR A 138 -20.34 -26.40 -18.57
C TYR A 138 -21.07 -26.96 -19.82
N ASP A 139 -20.47 -27.95 -20.49
CA ASP A 139 -21.10 -28.64 -21.62
C ASP A 139 -22.41 -29.32 -21.22
N TYR A 140 -22.49 -29.91 -20.02
CA TYR A 140 -23.73 -30.46 -19.49
C TYR A 140 -24.78 -29.35 -19.25
N MET A 141 -24.40 -28.24 -18.63
CA MET A 141 -25.33 -27.14 -18.35
C MET A 141 -25.85 -26.49 -19.64
N VAL A 142 -25.00 -26.37 -20.67
CA VAL A 142 -25.41 -25.92 -22.01
C VAL A 142 -26.32 -26.95 -22.69
N LYS A 143 -25.96 -28.24 -22.68
CA LYS A 143 -26.77 -29.32 -23.29
C LYS A 143 -28.16 -29.48 -22.67
N ASN A 144 -28.31 -29.13 -21.39
CA ASN A 144 -29.57 -29.24 -20.67
C ASN A 144 -30.30 -27.88 -20.54
N ASN A 145 -29.92 -26.86 -21.31
CA ASN A 145 -30.52 -25.51 -21.28
C ASN A 145 -30.55 -24.86 -19.88
N LEU A 146 -29.63 -25.25 -18.98
CA LEU A 146 -29.50 -24.67 -17.63
C LEU A 146 -28.80 -23.30 -17.66
N ILE A 147 -28.13 -22.99 -18.76
CA ILE A 147 -27.61 -21.66 -19.08
C ILE A 147 -27.95 -21.44 -20.54
N THR A 148 -28.67 -20.36 -20.84
CA THR A 148 -28.95 -19.98 -22.22
C THR A 148 -27.65 -19.47 -22.83
N GLY A 149 -26.94 -20.34 -23.54
CA GLY A 149 -25.93 -19.88 -24.47
C GLY A 149 -26.64 -18.99 -25.48
N ASN A 150 -26.36 -17.68 -25.46
CA ASN A 150 -26.97 -16.74 -26.39
C ASN A 150 -26.77 -17.28 -27.83
N GLU A 151 -27.86 -17.78 -28.41
CA GLU A 151 -27.92 -18.25 -29.78
C GLU A 151 -27.75 -17.03 -30.68
N GLY A 152 -26.50 -16.73 -31.06
CA GLY A 152 -26.21 -15.58 -31.91
C GLY A 152 -24.75 -15.18 -32.08
N GLN A 153 -23.80 -15.73 -31.31
CA GLN A 153 -22.37 -15.46 -31.55
C GLN A 153 -21.61 -16.72 -31.99
N PRO A 154 -20.79 -16.63 -33.06
CA PRO A 154 -20.06 -17.76 -33.59
C PRO A 154 -19.09 -18.33 -32.53
N LYS A 155 -19.14 -19.66 -32.42
CA LYS A 155 -18.29 -20.48 -31.57
C LYS A 155 -16.86 -20.48 -32.12
N GLN A 156 -15.94 -19.72 -31.52
CA GLN A 156 -14.55 -20.17 -31.29
C GLN A 156 -13.63 -19.20 -30.55
N GLU A 157 -13.93 -17.89 -30.44
CA GLU A 157 -12.90 -16.94 -29.97
C GLU A 157 -13.03 -16.43 -28.53
N ARG A 158 -13.99 -16.92 -27.73
CA ARG A 158 -14.22 -16.34 -26.38
C ARG A 158 -13.37 -16.92 -25.24
N TRP A 159 -12.50 -17.89 -25.51
CA TRP A 159 -11.57 -18.43 -24.50
C TRP A 159 -10.21 -17.73 -24.45
N MET A 160 -9.93 -16.77 -25.33
CA MET A 160 -8.66 -16.00 -25.31
C MET A 160 -8.68 -14.74 -24.43
N PHE A 161 -9.79 -14.45 -23.73
CA PHE A 161 -9.91 -13.21 -22.94
C PHE A 161 -9.78 -13.37 -21.43
N LEU A 162 -9.57 -14.59 -20.90
CA LEU A 162 -9.36 -14.81 -19.46
C LEU A 162 -7.89 -14.70 -19.02
N ASP A 163 -6.97 -14.39 -19.93
CA ASP A 163 -5.53 -14.29 -19.63
C ASP A 163 -5.02 -12.84 -19.42
N LYS A 164 -5.88 -11.84 -19.59
CA LYS A 164 -5.57 -10.44 -19.27
C LYS A 164 -6.54 -9.94 -18.23
N GLY A 165 -6.07 -9.82 -16.98
CA GLY A 165 -6.83 -9.27 -15.87
C GLY A 165 -7.23 -7.82 -16.10
N MET A 166 -8.34 -7.60 -16.80
CA MET A 166 -9.03 -6.32 -16.89
C MET A 166 -10.33 -6.43 -16.09
N GLU A 167 -10.41 -5.68 -15.00
CA GLU A 167 -11.68 -5.38 -14.33
C GLU A 167 -12.53 -4.49 -15.26
N PRO A 168 -13.84 -4.73 -15.40
CA PRO A 168 -14.70 -3.91 -16.22
C PRO A 168 -15.27 -2.79 -15.36
N ASP A 169 -14.54 -1.69 -15.20
CA ASP A 169 -15.07 -0.36 -14.84
C ASP A 169 -13.93 0.66 -14.78
N CYS A 170 -13.48 1.17 -15.93
CA CYS A 170 -12.65 2.38 -16.04
C CYS A 170 -12.59 2.85 -17.51
N ILE A 171 -13.69 3.44 -18.02
CA ILE A 171 -13.63 4.31 -19.19
C ILE A 171 -13.58 5.75 -18.67
N PRO A 172 -12.43 6.44 -18.67
CA PRO A 172 -12.42 7.88 -18.44
C PRO A 172 -13.00 8.61 -19.65
N PRO A 173 -13.83 9.66 -19.48
CA PRO A 173 -14.21 10.51 -20.58
C PRO A 173 -12.99 11.31 -21.07
N LEU A 174 -12.90 11.39 -22.40
CA LEU A 174 -11.93 12.16 -23.16
C LEU A 174 -11.92 13.63 -22.75
N GLY A 175 -10.73 14.18 -22.48
CA GLY A 175 -10.50 15.62 -22.47
C GLY A 175 -9.55 16.11 -21.37
N PHE A 176 -8.26 15.80 -21.47
CA PHE A 176 -7.23 16.56 -20.74
C PHE A 176 -6.11 16.93 -21.71
N ASP A 177 -5.92 18.24 -21.90
CA ASP A 177 -4.89 18.83 -22.76
C ASP A 177 -3.70 19.23 -21.87
N PRO A 178 -2.54 18.54 -21.97
CA PRO A 178 -1.38 18.80 -21.13
C PRO A 178 -0.64 20.11 -21.47
N ALA A 179 -1.08 20.87 -22.47
CA ALA A 179 -0.39 22.10 -22.92
C ALA A 179 -0.66 23.35 -22.06
N LYS A 180 -1.41 23.27 -20.95
CA LYS A 180 -1.82 24.46 -20.15
C LYS A 180 -1.30 24.54 -18.71
N ALA A 181 -0.32 23.72 -18.32
CA ALA A 181 0.18 23.70 -16.93
C ALA A 181 1.38 24.63 -16.65
N ASN A 182 1.88 25.37 -17.64
CA ASN A 182 3.04 26.26 -17.47
C ASN A 182 2.62 27.72 -17.55
N ASP A 183 2.03 28.27 -16.50
CA ASP A 183 1.94 29.73 -16.30
C ASP A 183 1.61 30.08 -14.83
N ILE A 184 2.59 29.99 -13.93
CA ILE A 184 2.59 30.79 -12.69
C ILE A 184 4.05 31.21 -12.35
N PRO A 185 4.38 32.52 -12.36
CA PRO A 185 5.69 33.03 -11.96
C PRO A 185 5.71 33.54 -10.51
N GLY A 186 6.87 33.42 -9.87
CA GLY A 186 7.22 34.02 -8.56
C GLY A 186 7.61 32.93 -7.55
N GLY A 187 8.81 32.88 -6.96
CA GLY A 187 9.78 33.91 -6.64
C GLY A 187 9.83 34.07 -5.13
N LEU A 188 10.75 33.37 -4.44
CA LEU A 188 11.31 33.70 -3.12
C LEU A 188 12.31 32.62 -2.67
N GLY A 189 13.49 33.03 -2.20
CA GLY A 189 14.27 32.25 -1.22
C GLY A 189 15.67 31.77 -1.62
N ILE A 190 16.58 32.67 -2.02
CA ILE A 190 18.02 32.43 -2.33
C ILE A 190 18.84 31.96 -1.08
N VAL A 191 18.20 31.54 0.01
CA VAL A 191 18.88 30.99 1.19
C VAL A 191 18.74 29.45 1.27
N ARG A 192 17.85 28.84 0.47
CA ARG A 192 17.62 27.38 0.44
C ARG A 192 18.46 26.62 -0.60
N GLU A 193 19.02 27.33 -1.59
CA GLU A 193 19.73 26.70 -2.71
C GLU A 193 21.02 25.99 -2.32
N LYS A 194 21.67 26.37 -1.21
CA LYS A 194 22.95 25.78 -0.81
C LYS A 194 22.77 24.41 -0.16
N GLU A 195 21.82 24.29 0.77
CA GLU A 195 21.44 23.00 1.38
C GLU A 195 20.70 22.10 0.37
N GLU A 196 19.84 22.65 -0.49
CA GLU A 196 19.20 21.87 -1.56
C GLU A 196 20.18 21.38 -2.64
N ARG A 197 21.29 22.10 -2.88
CA ARG A 197 22.37 21.62 -3.77
C ARG A 197 23.14 20.47 -3.15
N GLU A 198 23.45 20.55 -1.86
CA GLU A 198 24.15 19.47 -1.16
C GLU A 198 23.29 18.20 -1.11
N ILE A 199 21.98 18.33 -0.83
CA ILE A 199 21.03 17.20 -0.88
C ILE A 199 20.87 16.65 -2.31
N ARG A 200 20.88 17.50 -3.35
CA ARG A 200 20.83 17.05 -4.76
C ARG A 200 22.08 16.28 -5.19
N ASN A 201 23.24 16.62 -4.63
CA ASN A 201 24.53 16.05 -5.00
C ASN A 201 24.96 14.86 -4.12
N MET A 202 24.19 14.50 -3.09
CA MET A 202 24.44 13.27 -2.34
C MET A 202 24.15 12.04 -3.23
N PRO A 203 25.00 10.99 -3.17
CA PRO A 203 24.72 9.75 -3.87
C PRO A 203 23.33 9.25 -3.46
N THR A 204 22.44 9.08 -4.44
CA THR A 204 21.02 8.73 -4.27
C THR A 204 20.79 7.44 -3.51
N ASP A 205 21.84 6.65 -3.33
CA ASP A 205 21.75 5.31 -2.79
C ASP A 205 21.81 5.28 -1.26
N HIS A 206 22.11 6.42 -0.61
CA HIS A 206 22.36 6.44 0.84
C HIS A 206 21.42 7.31 1.69
N TYR A 207 20.73 8.31 1.13
CA TYR A 207 19.88 9.22 1.91
C TYR A 207 18.58 9.60 1.18
N CYS A 208 17.52 9.84 1.94
CA CYS A 208 16.25 10.33 1.43
C CYS A 208 16.34 11.80 1.02
N ARG A 209 15.98 12.11 -0.23
CA ARG A 209 16.00 13.48 -0.75
C ARG A 209 14.98 14.43 -0.11
N LEU A 210 13.95 13.89 0.54
CA LEU A 210 12.90 14.71 1.16
C LEU A 210 13.22 15.08 2.62
N CYS A 211 13.75 14.14 3.40
CA CYS A 211 13.95 14.35 4.83
C CYS A 211 15.38 14.09 5.33
N GLY A 212 16.33 13.77 4.44
CA GLY A 212 17.74 13.54 4.78
C GLY A 212 18.01 12.21 5.50
N GLU A 213 16.99 11.42 5.81
CA GLU A 213 17.12 10.16 6.56
C GLU A 213 17.94 9.13 5.79
N LYS A 214 18.79 8.36 6.48
CA LYS A 214 19.63 7.35 5.84
C LYS A 214 18.77 6.24 5.22
N ARG A 215 19.01 5.92 3.95
CA ARG A 215 18.42 4.78 3.26
C ARG A 215 19.02 3.50 3.83
N LEU A 216 18.16 2.62 4.33
CA LEU A 216 18.55 1.26 4.69
C LEU A 216 18.65 0.41 3.40
N GLU A 217 19.58 -0.53 3.39
CA GLU A 217 19.76 -1.44 2.26
C GLU A 217 18.47 -2.24 2.01
N GLY A 218 18.05 -2.34 0.74
CA GLY A 218 16.79 -2.99 0.37
C GLY A 218 15.51 -2.20 0.67
N ALA A 219 15.60 -1.00 1.26
CA ALA A 219 14.42 -0.20 1.57
C ALA A 219 13.73 0.35 0.33
N LEU A 220 12.41 0.13 0.27
CA LEU A 220 11.49 0.68 -0.73
C LEU A 220 10.90 2.02 -0.31
N PHE A 221 10.71 2.25 0.99
CA PHE A 221 10.21 3.52 1.52
C PHE A 221 11.16 4.08 2.58
N CYS A 222 11.22 5.41 2.64
CA CYS A 222 11.99 6.12 3.65
C CYS A 222 11.33 5.95 5.03
N PRO A 223 12.07 5.53 6.07
CA PRO A 223 11.50 5.38 7.42
C PRO A 223 11.07 6.72 8.04
N GLY A 224 11.73 7.82 7.66
CA GLY A 224 11.44 9.15 8.20
C GLY A 224 10.23 9.84 7.58
N CYS A 225 10.01 9.71 6.27
CA CYS A 225 8.94 10.45 5.58
C CYS A 225 7.96 9.58 4.77
N GLY A 226 8.13 8.26 4.77
CA GLY A 226 7.26 7.33 4.03
C GLY A 226 7.36 7.43 2.50
N ALA A 227 8.21 8.31 1.95
CA ALA A 227 8.35 8.43 0.50
C ALA A 227 9.08 7.24 -0.11
N LYS A 228 8.64 6.81 -1.29
CA LYS A 228 9.26 5.72 -2.03
C LYS A 228 10.68 6.12 -2.46
N PHE A 229 11.65 5.23 -2.25
CA PHE A 229 13.00 5.38 -2.79
C PHE A 229 12.98 5.03 -4.28
N GLY A 230 13.42 5.96 -5.12
CA GLY A 230 13.30 5.88 -6.58
C GLY A 230 12.47 7.04 -7.13
N ASN A 231 12.82 7.51 -8.32
CA ASN A 231 12.22 8.72 -8.91
C ASN A 231 10.71 8.50 -9.14
N PRO A 232 9.81 9.40 -8.71
CA PRO A 232 8.39 9.31 -9.07
C PRO A 232 8.15 9.51 -10.58
N ASP A 233 9.13 10.07 -11.30
CA ASP A 233 9.03 10.45 -12.72
C ASP A 233 9.93 9.60 -13.67
N LYS A 234 10.14 8.31 -13.38
CA LYS A 234 10.78 7.38 -14.31
C LYS A 234 9.94 6.13 -14.54
#